data_AF-A0A2N3JSH7-F1
#
_entry.id   AF-A0A2N3JSH7-F1
#
_cell.length_a   1.000
_cell.length_b   1.000
_cell.length_c   1.000
_cell.angle_alpha   90.00
_cell.angle_beta   90.00
_cell.angle_gamma   90.00
#
_symmetry.space_group_name_H-M   'P 1'
#
loop_
_entity.id
_entity.type
_entity.pdbx_description
1 polymer ?
#
loop_
_entity_poly.entity_id
_entity_poly.type
_entity_poly.pdbx_seq_one_letter_code
_entity_poly.pdbx_strand_id
1 'polypeptide(L)'
;IRFVSEDVLALLDVPVLAARFDITEEGLRYLRQWVNESGIRWGIDDDNVRELELPATGQHTWRFGLTRMLLGYAMESAQGEWQSVLPYDESSGLIAELVGHLASLLMQLNIWRRGLAQERPLEEWLPVCRDMLNAFFLPDAETEAAMTLIEQQWQAIIAEGLGAQYGDAVPLSLLRDELAQRLDQERISQRFLAGPVNICTLMPMRSIPFKVVCLLGMNDGVYPRQLAPLGFDLMSQKPKRGDRSRRDDDRYLFLEALISAQQKLYE
;
A
#
# COMPACT_ATOMS: atom_id res chain seq x y z
N ILE A 1 14.32 1.16 1.06
CA ILE A 1 13.36 0.41 1.91
C ILE A 1 14.16 -0.39 2.94
N ARG A 2 13.73 -0.41 4.20
CA ARG A 2 14.47 -1.04 5.32
C ARG A 2 14.13 -2.53 5.55
N PHE A 3 13.13 -3.08 4.85
CA PHE A 3 12.74 -4.50 4.97
C PHE A 3 12.44 -4.92 6.41
N VAL A 4 11.67 -4.11 7.13
CA VAL A 4 11.23 -4.44 8.49
C VAL A 4 10.37 -5.72 8.44
N SER A 5 10.52 -6.59 9.43
CA SER A 5 9.84 -7.89 9.47
C SER A 5 8.33 -7.77 9.27
N GLU A 6 7.70 -6.85 10.00
CA GLU A 6 6.25 -6.62 9.91
C GLU A 6 5.82 -6.10 8.53
N ASP A 7 6.58 -5.21 7.90
CA ASP A 7 6.22 -4.66 6.58
C ASP A 7 6.20 -5.77 5.52
N VAL A 8 7.16 -6.70 5.57
CA VAL A 8 7.21 -7.82 4.61
C VAL A 8 6.10 -8.83 4.89
N LEU A 9 5.84 -9.15 6.16
CA LEU A 9 4.76 -10.07 6.53
C LEU A 9 3.38 -9.47 6.24
N ALA A 10 3.22 -8.14 6.31
CA ALA A 10 2.00 -7.45 5.92
C ALA A 10 1.68 -7.57 4.43
N LEU A 11 2.69 -7.77 3.56
CA LEU A 11 2.43 -8.08 2.14
C LEU A 11 1.69 -9.41 1.99
N LEU A 12 1.98 -10.38 2.85
CA LEU A 12 1.34 -11.69 2.86
C LEU A 12 -0.07 -11.68 3.45
N ASP A 13 -0.51 -10.57 4.05
CA ASP A 13 -1.93 -10.40 4.43
C ASP A 13 -2.83 -10.20 3.20
N VAL A 14 -2.24 -9.93 2.02
CA VAL A 14 -2.95 -9.90 0.73
C VAL A 14 -3.02 -11.32 0.16
N PRO A 15 -4.20 -11.98 0.12
CA PRO A 15 -4.29 -13.42 -0.19
C PRO A 15 -3.73 -13.80 -1.57
N VAL A 16 -3.95 -12.96 -2.58
CA VAL A 16 -3.49 -13.20 -3.95
C VAL A 16 -1.97 -13.07 -4.11
N LEU A 17 -1.33 -12.28 -3.24
CA LEU A 17 0.12 -12.20 -3.14
C LEU A 17 0.67 -13.40 -2.38
N ALA A 18 0.08 -13.76 -1.24
CA ALA A 18 0.50 -14.95 -0.49
C ALA A 18 0.38 -16.23 -1.34
N ALA A 19 -0.71 -16.37 -2.09
CA ALA A 19 -0.93 -17.48 -3.01
C ALA A 19 0.13 -17.56 -4.12
N ARG A 20 0.68 -16.43 -4.59
CA ARG A 20 1.77 -16.42 -5.58
C ARG A 20 3.03 -17.14 -5.10
N PHE A 21 3.24 -17.19 -3.79
CA PHE A 21 4.37 -17.85 -3.16
C PHE A 21 3.98 -19.14 -2.44
N ASP A 22 2.78 -19.68 -2.69
CA ASP A 22 2.25 -20.90 -2.05
C ASP A 22 2.16 -20.80 -0.51
N ILE A 23 1.95 -19.59 0.02
CA ILE A 23 1.82 -19.35 1.46
C ILE A 23 0.34 -19.30 1.84
N THR A 24 -0.10 -20.28 2.63
CA THR A 24 -1.46 -20.33 3.19
C THR A 24 -1.60 -19.44 4.43
N GLU A 25 -2.83 -19.17 4.86
CA GLU A 25 -3.09 -18.40 6.09
C GLU A 25 -2.47 -19.08 7.32
N GLU A 26 -2.54 -20.42 7.40
CA GLU A 26 -1.88 -21.20 8.46
C GLU A 26 -0.36 -21.07 8.37
N GLY A 27 0.20 -21.16 7.16
CA GLY A 27 1.62 -20.93 6.91
C GLY A 27 2.07 -19.55 7.37
N LEU A 28 1.30 -18.50 7.08
CA LEU A 28 1.62 -17.14 7.52
C LEU A 28 1.68 -17.02 9.05
N ARG A 29 0.84 -17.75 9.80
CA ARG A 29 0.90 -17.76 11.28
C ARG A 29 2.22 -18.36 11.79
N TYR A 30 2.66 -19.48 11.20
CA TYR A 30 3.97 -20.06 11.51
C TYR A 30 5.11 -19.10 11.13
N LEU A 31 5.06 -18.49 9.95
CA LEU A 31 6.07 -17.52 9.51
C LEU A 31 6.19 -16.35 10.48
N ARG A 32 5.07 -15.79 10.97
CA ARG A 32 5.10 -14.71 11.99
C ARG A 32 5.83 -15.14 13.26
N GLN A 33 5.56 -16.35 13.75
CA GLN A 33 6.25 -16.91 14.92
C GLN A 33 7.74 -17.11 14.63
N TRP A 34 8.07 -17.82 13.55
CA TRP A 34 9.45 -18.17 13.19
C TRP A 34 10.31 -16.95 12.91
N VAL A 35 9.78 -15.94 12.21
CA VAL A 35 10.50 -14.69 11.94
C VAL A 35 10.85 -13.98 13.26
N ASN A 36 9.94 -13.97 14.23
CA ASN A 36 10.21 -13.40 15.54
C ASN A 36 11.27 -14.20 16.31
N GLU A 37 11.12 -15.52 16.41
CA GLU A 37 11.96 -16.42 17.21
C GLU A 37 13.36 -16.64 16.62
N SER A 38 13.49 -16.66 15.29
CA SER A 38 14.80 -16.69 14.59
C SER A 38 15.58 -15.36 14.73
N GLY A 39 14.96 -14.34 15.30
CA GLY A 39 15.58 -13.06 15.61
C GLY A 39 15.64 -12.09 14.43
N ILE A 40 14.87 -12.31 13.35
CA ILE A 40 14.78 -11.37 12.21
C ILE A 40 14.08 -10.09 12.67
N ARG A 41 14.63 -8.94 12.30
CA ARG A 41 14.04 -7.63 12.63
C ARG A 41 13.94 -6.74 11.41
N TRP A 42 15.00 -6.64 10.61
CA TRP A 42 15.03 -5.76 9.45
C TRP A 42 16.23 -6.04 8.53
N GLY A 43 16.22 -5.50 7.31
CA GLY A 43 17.33 -5.59 6.38
C GLY A 43 17.43 -6.96 5.69
N ILE A 44 17.62 -6.96 4.37
CA ILE A 44 17.76 -8.22 3.61
C ILE A 44 19.04 -8.95 4.04
N ASP A 45 20.15 -8.23 4.06
CA ASP A 45 21.49 -8.71 4.40
C ASP A 45 22.36 -7.55 4.90
N ASP A 46 23.60 -7.87 5.28
CA ASP A 46 24.57 -6.88 5.75
C ASP A 46 24.94 -5.83 4.71
N ASP A 47 24.88 -6.14 3.41
CA ASP A 47 25.17 -5.18 2.34
C ASP A 47 24.08 -4.11 2.30
N ASN A 48 22.81 -4.52 2.41
CA ASN A 48 21.70 -3.59 2.58
C ASN A 48 21.85 -2.71 3.84
N VAL A 49 22.33 -3.27 4.96
CA VAL A 49 22.57 -2.51 6.19
C VAL A 49 23.66 -1.46 5.98
N ARG A 50 24.75 -1.81 5.27
CA ARG A 50 25.85 -0.89 4.93
C ARG A 50 25.43 0.22 3.97
N GLU A 51 24.58 -0.07 2.99
CA GLU A 51 23.99 0.95 2.09
C GLU A 51 23.18 2.02 2.84
N LEU A 52 22.71 1.70 4.04
CA LEU A 52 22.00 2.63 4.93
C LEU A 52 22.94 3.36 5.90
N GLU A 53 24.27 3.20 5.72
CA GLU A 53 25.32 3.75 6.59
C GLU A 53 25.20 3.29 8.05
N LEU A 54 24.71 2.07 8.26
CA LEU A 54 24.53 1.46 9.58
C LEU A 54 25.56 0.34 9.82
N PRO A 55 25.92 0.04 11.08
CA PRO A 55 26.87 -1.01 11.40
C PRO A 55 26.28 -2.40 11.08
N ALA A 56 26.91 -3.11 10.14
CA ALA A 56 26.59 -4.50 9.85
C ALA A 56 27.07 -5.40 11.01
N THR A 57 26.13 -6.12 11.62
CA THR A 57 26.39 -7.01 12.76
C THR A 57 26.35 -8.49 12.38
N GLY A 58 25.95 -8.82 11.14
CA GLY A 58 25.72 -10.21 10.71
C GLY A 58 24.50 -10.87 11.34
N GLN A 59 23.73 -10.14 12.16
CA GLN A 59 22.60 -10.64 12.93
C GLN A 59 21.33 -9.81 12.65
N HIS A 60 20.17 -10.36 12.99
CA HIS A 60 18.87 -9.72 12.87
C HIS A 60 18.38 -9.35 11.46
N THR A 61 19.08 -9.81 10.42
CA THR A 61 18.69 -9.68 9.02
C THR A 61 17.85 -10.86 8.53
N TRP A 62 17.14 -10.69 7.41
CA TRP A 62 16.41 -11.78 6.75
C TRP A 62 17.34 -12.92 6.36
N ARG A 63 18.52 -12.63 5.79
CA ARG A 63 19.52 -13.64 5.44
C ARG A 63 19.98 -14.43 6.67
N PHE A 64 20.22 -13.77 7.79
CA PHE A 64 20.59 -14.43 9.04
C PHE A 64 19.49 -15.38 9.53
N GLY A 65 18.26 -14.91 9.67
CA GLY A 65 17.19 -15.75 10.18
C GLY A 65 16.79 -16.88 9.23
N LEU A 66 16.78 -16.65 7.92
CA LEU A 66 16.60 -17.72 6.93
C LEU A 66 17.70 -18.79 7.04
N THR A 67 18.95 -18.38 7.25
CA THR A 67 20.05 -19.32 7.45
C THR A 67 19.81 -20.18 8.69
N ARG A 68 19.34 -19.58 9.79
CA ARG A 68 18.97 -20.33 11.01
C ARG A 68 17.85 -21.32 10.79
N MET A 69 16.79 -20.91 10.08
CA MET A 69 15.64 -21.77 9.79
C MET A 69 16.05 -22.95 8.89
N LEU A 70 16.81 -22.68 7.82
CA LEU A 70 17.32 -23.72 6.92
C LEU A 70 18.32 -24.65 7.62
N LEU A 71 19.14 -24.14 8.53
CA LEU A 71 20.01 -24.98 9.35
C LEU A 71 19.23 -25.88 10.30
N GLY A 72 18.12 -25.40 10.87
CA GLY A 72 17.20 -26.21 11.69
C GLY A 72 16.58 -27.40 10.96
N TYR A 73 16.49 -27.32 9.63
CA TYR A 73 16.13 -28.47 8.80
C TYR A 73 17.28 -29.47 8.63
N ALA A 74 18.53 -28.98 8.55
CA ALA A 74 19.70 -29.81 8.28
C ALA A 74 20.30 -30.46 9.53
N MET A 75 20.17 -29.81 10.70
CA MET A 75 20.72 -30.27 11.96
C MET A 75 19.95 -29.68 13.16
N GLU A 76 19.90 -30.43 14.26
CA GLU A 76 19.34 -29.97 15.52
C GLU A 76 20.32 -29.04 16.26
N SER A 77 19.80 -28.05 16.97
CA SER A 77 20.59 -27.11 17.78
C SER A 77 21.43 -27.79 18.88
N ALA A 78 21.02 -28.98 19.32
CA ALA A 78 21.76 -29.83 20.25
C ALA A 78 23.14 -30.27 19.70
N GLN A 79 23.32 -30.27 18.38
CA GLN A 79 24.60 -30.56 17.73
C GLN A 79 25.56 -29.36 17.73
N GLY A 80 25.12 -28.21 18.27
CA GLY A 80 25.90 -26.98 18.36
C GLY A 80 25.72 -26.05 17.16
N GLU A 81 26.58 -25.03 17.10
CA GLU A 81 26.55 -24.02 16.05
C GLU A 81 27.28 -24.49 14.79
N TRP A 82 26.75 -24.10 13.63
CA TRP A 82 27.45 -24.23 12.35
C TRP A 82 27.87 -22.86 11.85
N GLN A 83 29.17 -22.65 11.63
CA GLN A 83 29.73 -21.35 11.23
C GLN A 83 29.27 -20.16 12.10
N SER A 84 29.19 -20.35 13.43
CA SER A 84 28.69 -19.36 14.40
C SER A 84 27.19 -19.03 14.29
N VAL A 85 26.42 -19.91 13.64
CA VAL A 85 24.96 -19.79 13.52
C VAL A 85 24.31 -20.98 14.20
N LEU A 86 23.46 -20.72 15.20
CA LEU A 86 22.69 -21.76 15.88
C LEU A 86 21.43 -22.11 15.08
N PRO A 87 21.19 -23.39 14.77
CA PRO A 87 19.95 -23.86 14.13
C PRO A 87 18.69 -23.43 14.89
N TYR A 88 17.58 -23.27 14.17
CA TYR A 88 16.26 -23.01 14.76
C TYR A 88 15.37 -24.25 14.57
N ASP A 89 15.18 -25.02 15.63
CA ASP A 89 14.64 -26.39 15.55
C ASP A 89 13.16 -26.47 15.16
N GLU A 90 12.38 -25.43 15.45
CA GLU A 90 10.93 -25.39 15.18
C GLU A 90 10.59 -25.33 13.69
N SER A 91 11.55 -25.01 12.81
CA SER A 91 11.35 -25.04 11.36
C SER A 91 11.69 -26.39 10.72
N SER A 92 11.75 -27.46 11.51
CA SER A 92 12.00 -28.83 11.03
C SER A 92 10.72 -29.55 10.55
N GLY A 93 10.89 -30.65 9.81
CA GLY A 93 9.77 -31.50 9.36
C GLY A 93 9.04 -31.03 8.10
N LEU A 94 7.76 -31.41 7.96
CA LEU A 94 6.94 -31.18 6.75
C LEU A 94 6.67 -29.69 6.47
N ILE A 95 6.84 -28.81 7.45
CA ILE A 95 6.63 -27.37 7.32
C ILE A 95 7.91 -26.66 6.82
N ALA A 96 9.04 -27.36 6.66
CA ALA A 96 10.30 -26.77 6.20
C ALA A 96 10.20 -26.16 4.79
N GLU A 97 9.30 -26.67 3.93
CA GLU A 97 9.01 -26.10 2.60
C GLU A 97 8.58 -24.62 2.67
N LEU A 98 7.89 -24.25 3.75
CA LEU A 98 7.42 -22.89 4.02
C LEU A 98 8.56 -21.87 4.14
N VAL A 99 9.73 -22.31 4.64
CA VAL A 99 10.95 -21.48 4.68
C VAL A 99 11.43 -21.19 3.26
N GLY A 100 11.31 -22.17 2.35
CA GLY A 100 11.61 -22.02 0.92
C GLY A 100 10.68 -21.03 0.22
N HIS A 101 9.38 -21.10 0.51
CA HIS A 101 8.39 -20.14 0.01
C HIS A 101 8.70 -18.70 0.47
N LEU A 102 9.01 -18.52 1.76
CA LEU A 102 9.43 -17.23 2.29
C LEU A 102 10.74 -16.73 1.63
N ALA A 103 11.71 -17.63 1.43
CA ALA A 103 12.96 -17.28 0.74
C ALA A 103 12.72 -16.83 -0.70
N SER A 104 11.79 -17.47 -1.42
CA SER A 104 11.38 -17.08 -2.78
C SER A 104 10.79 -15.67 -2.82
N LEU A 105 9.88 -15.34 -1.89
CA LEU A 105 9.35 -13.98 -1.74
C LEU A 105 10.47 -12.96 -1.52
N LEU A 106 11.37 -13.22 -0.56
CA LEU A 106 12.44 -12.30 -0.21
C LEU A 106 13.43 -12.10 -1.37
N MET A 107 13.71 -13.16 -2.13
CA MET A 107 14.52 -13.07 -3.35
C MET A 107 13.85 -12.19 -4.38
N GLN A 108 12.55 -12.36 -4.63
CA GLN A 108 11.80 -11.55 -5.59
C GLN A 108 11.75 -10.07 -5.16
N LEU A 109 11.50 -9.80 -3.88
CA LEU A 109 11.54 -8.44 -3.33
C LEU A 109 12.92 -7.79 -3.48
N ASN A 110 14.01 -8.54 -3.25
CA ASN A 110 15.37 -8.02 -3.41
C ASN A 110 15.70 -7.68 -4.88
N ILE A 111 15.29 -8.54 -5.82
CA ILE A 111 15.44 -8.29 -7.27
C ILE A 111 14.73 -6.98 -7.65
N TRP A 112 13.45 -6.86 -7.29
CA TRP A 112 12.67 -5.67 -7.61
C TRP A 112 13.18 -4.42 -6.90
N ARG A 113 13.58 -4.51 -5.64
CA ARG A 113 14.19 -3.39 -4.92
C ARG A 113 15.40 -2.81 -5.68
N ARG A 114 16.30 -3.68 -6.15
CA ARG A 114 17.49 -3.24 -6.90
C ARG A 114 17.12 -2.66 -8.28
N GLY A 115 16.18 -3.29 -8.98
CA GLY A 115 15.71 -2.81 -10.28
C GLY A 115 15.03 -1.45 -10.20
N LEU A 116 14.16 -1.26 -9.22
CA LEU A 116 13.37 -0.05 -8.99
C LEU A 116 14.15 1.12 -8.39
N ALA A 117 15.34 0.86 -7.83
CA ALA A 117 16.21 1.90 -7.28
C ALA A 117 16.94 2.71 -8.36
N GLN A 118 17.01 2.21 -9.60
CA GLN A 118 17.69 2.89 -10.69
C GLN A 118 16.75 3.87 -11.38
N GLU A 119 17.20 5.11 -11.57
CA GLU A 119 16.53 6.06 -12.44
C GLU A 119 16.68 5.63 -13.89
N ARG A 120 15.62 5.79 -14.68
CA ARG A 120 15.58 5.34 -16.08
C ARG A 120 14.79 6.31 -16.95
N PRO A 121 15.07 6.37 -18.27
CA PRO A 121 14.20 7.05 -19.21
C PRO A 121 12.75 6.56 -19.11
N LEU A 122 11.78 7.44 -19.40
CA LEU A 122 10.35 7.14 -19.29
C LEU A 122 9.92 5.88 -20.06
N GLU A 123 10.46 5.66 -21.27
CA GLU A 123 10.13 4.50 -22.09
C GLU A 123 10.51 3.18 -21.43
N GLU A 124 11.63 3.14 -20.70
CA GLU A 124 12.13 1.94 -20.02
C GLU A 124 11.28 1.55 -18.81
N TRP A 125 10.41 2.45 -18.32
CA TRP A 125 9.46 2.18 -17.25
C TRP A 125 8.22 1.40 -17.73
N LEU A 126 7.91 1.37 -19.02
CA LEU A 126 6.72 0.70 -19.57
C LEU A 126 6.59 -0.78 -19.15
N PRO A 127 7.59 -1.65 -19.37
CA PRO A 127 7.46 -3.07 -19.03
C PRO A 127 7.50 -3.30 -17.51
N VAL A 128 8.09 -2.38 -16.74
CA VAL A 128 8.38 -2.55 -15.31
C VAL A 128 7.12 -2.83 -14.50
N CYS A 129 6.03 -2.09 -14.75
CA CYS A 129 4.78 -2.29 -14.01
C CYS A 129 4.20 -3.68 -14.24
N ARG A 130 4.09 -4.09 -15.51
CA ARG A 130 3.53 -5.40 -15.87
C ARG A 130 4.38 -6.55 -15.33
N ASP A 131 5.69 -6.45 -15.49
CA ASP A 131 6.63 -7.47 -15.01
C ASP A 131 6.57 -7.58 -13.48
N MET A 132 6.42 -6.46 -12.77
CA MET A 132 6.28 -6.44 -11.31
C MET A 132 4.96 -7.08 -10.87
N LEU A 133 3.85 -6.75 -11.53
CA LEU A 133 2.55 -7.36 -11.24
C LEU A 133 2.61 -8.89 -11.44
N ASN A 134 3.18 -9.34 -12.57
CA ASN A 134 3.35 -10.78 -12.85
C ASN A 134 4.29 -11.50 -11.87
N ALA A 135 5.24 -10.79 -11.27
CA ALA A 135 6.14 -11.37 -10.29
C ALA A 135 5.43 -11.66 -8.97
N PHE A 136 4.53 -10.77 -8.52
CA PHE A 136 3.95 -10.81 -7.17
C PHE A 136 2.50 -11.27 -7.10
N PHE A 137 1.75 -11.29 -8.20
CA PHE A 137 0.32 -11.61 -8.18
C PHE A 137 0.00 -12.79 -9.10
N LEU A 138 -0.88 -13.66 -8.63
CA LEU A 138 -1.58 -14.61 -9.50
C LEU A 138 -2.85 -13.94 -10.06
N PRO A 139 -3.12 -14.08 -11.36
CA PRO A 139 -4.35 -13.55 -11.93
C PRO A 139 -5.56 -14.38 -11.47
N ASP A 140 -6.52 -13.70 -10.84
CA ASP A 140 -7.91 -14.15 -10.72
C ASP A 140 -8.85 -13.07 -11.26
N ALA A 141 -10.15 -13.35 -11.35
CA ALA A 141 -11.09 -12.44 -12.01
C ALA A 141 -11.14 -11.03 -11.40
N GLU A 142 -10.99 -10.89 -10.08
CA GLU A 142 -10.99 -9.58 -9.41
C GLU A 142 -9.64 -8.89 -9.53
N THR A 143 -8.55 -9.64 -9.37
CA THR A 143 -7.17 -9.17 -9.44
C THR A 143 -6.81 -8.74 -10.86
N GLU A 144 -7.31 -9.44 -11.88
CA GLU A 144 -7.08 -9.11 -13.29
C GLU A 144 -7.65 -7.72 -13.65
N ALA A 145 -8.85 -7.40 -13.17
CA ALA A 145 -9.44 -6.07 -13.34
C ALA A 145 -8.58 -4.98 -12.64
N ALA A 146 -8.14 -5.24 -11.40
CA ALA A 146 -7.28 -4.31 -10.67
C ALA A 146 -5.90 -4.12 -11.32
N MET A 147 -5.25 -5.20 -11.75
CA MET A 147 -3.97 -5.17 -12.46
C MET A 147 -4.09 -4.42 -13.79
N THR A 148 -5.16 -4.67 -14.54
CA THR A 148 -5.44 -3.96 -15.80
C THR A 148 -5.59 -2.46 -15.56
N LEU A 149 -6.33 -2.05 -14.53
CA LEU A 149 -6.47 -0.64 -14.17
C LEU A 149 -5.12 -0.01 -13.83
N ILE A 150 -4.30 -0.68 -13.01
CA ILE A 150 -2.95 -0.20 -12.64
C ILE A 150 -2.08 -0.05 -13.89
N GLU A 151 -2.07 -1.05 -14.79
CA GLU A 151 -1.28 -1.02 -16.01
C GLU A 151 -1.73 0.10 -16.96
N GLN A 152 -3.04 0.32 -17.10
CA GLN A 152 -3.59 1.42 -17.90
C GLN A 152 -3.18 2.79 -17.37
N GLN A 153 -3.28 3.01 -16.06
CA GLN A 153 -2.87 4.27 -15.45
C GLN A 153 -1.36 4.48 -15.57
N TRP A 154 -0.56 3.43 -15.39
CA TRP A 154 0.88 3.48 -15.58
C TRP A 154 1.27 3.85 -17.02
N GLN A 155 0.64 3.23 -18.01
CA GLN A 155 0.85 3.55 -19.42
C GLN A 155 0.46 5.00 -19.75
N ALA A 156 -0.64 5.49 -19.19
CA ALA A 156 -1.09 6.87 -19.39
C ALA A 156 -0.08 7.89 -18.84
N ILE A 157 0.44 7.66 -17.63
CA ILE A 157 1.46 8.51 -17.01
C ILE A 157 2.70 8.60 -17.90
N ILE A 158 3.19 7.45 -18.37
CA ILE A 158 4.37 7.40 -19.22
C ILE A 158 4.10 8.10 -20.56
N ALA A 159 2.97 7.82 -21.21
CA ALA A 159 2.61 8.42 -22.49
C ALA A 159 2.55 9.96 -22.43
N GLU A 160 2.01 10.52 -21.35
CA GLU A 160 1.97 11.96 -21.11
C GLU A 160 3.38 12.55 -20.94
N GLY A 161 4.23 11.88 -20.16
CA GLY A 161 5.62 12.29 -19.97
C GLY A 161 6.44 12.24 -21.28
N LEU A 162 6.21 11.23 -22.12
CA LEU A 162 6.82 11.14 -23.45
C LEU A 162 6.30 12.25 -24.39
N GLY A 163 5.00 12.57 -24.33
CA GLY A 163 4.41 13.69 -25.06
C GLY A 163 5.01 15.04 -24.70
N ALA A 164 5.46 15.21 -23.45
CA ALA A 164 6.16 16.40 -22.97
C ALA A 164 7.64 16.46 -23.40
N GLN A 165 8.16 15.43 -24.07
CA GLN A 165 9.55 15.32 -24.53
C GLN A 165 10.58 15.47 -23.40
N TYR A 166 10.26 14.95 -22.21
CA TYR A 166 11.20 14.92 -21.10
C TYR A 166 12.28 13.85 -21.35
N GLY A 167 13.52 14.29 -21.56
CA GLY A 167 14.63 13.42 -21.98
C GLY A 167 15.51 12.86 -20.86
N ASP A 168 15.35 13.36 -19.63
CA ASP A 168 16.17 12.92 -18.50
C ASP A 168 15.62 11.65 -17.85
N ALA A 169 16.48 10.96 -17.10
CA ALA A 169 16.07 9.82 -16.30
C ALA A 169 15.08 10.26 -15.21
N VAL A 170 14.08 9.42 -14.96
CA VAL A 170 13.02 9.66 -13.98
C VAL A 170 13.14 8.63 -12.85
N PRO A 171 13.19 9.06 -11.58
CA PRO A 171 13.11 8.14 -10.44
C PRO A 171 11.69 7.59 -10.28
N LEU A 172 11.60 6.34 -9.81
CA LEU A 172 10.31 5.68 -9.54
C LEU A 172 9.41 6.49 -8.61
N SER A 173 9.96 7.24 -7.65
CA SER A 173 9.17 7.99 -6.67
C SER A 173 8.20 8.96 -7.33
N LEU A 174 8.58 9.62 -8.43
CA LEU A 174 7.70 10.53 -9.16
C LEU A 174 6.55 9.78 -9.84
N LEU A 175 6.85 8.66 -10.51
CA LEU A 175 5.83 7.84 -11.17
C LEU A 175 4.87 7.20 -10.16
N ARG A 176 5.38 6.76 -9.02
CA ARG A 176 4.57 6.23 -7.91
C ARG A 176 3.61 7.28 -7.37
N ASP A 177 4.09 8.50 -7.14
CA ASP A 177 3.27 9.57 -6.55
C ASP A 177 2.15 9.98 -7.52
N GLU A 178 2.45 10.09 -8.81
CA GLU A 178 1.45 10.34 -9.85
C GLU A 178 0.44 9.18 -9.98
N LEU A 179 0.90 7.92 -9.94
CA LEU A 179 0.02 6.75 -9.98
C LEU A 179 -0.93 6.72 -8.78
N ALA A 180 -0.42 6.99 -7.57
CA ALA A 180 -1.24 7.06 -6.36
C ALA A 180 -2.32 8.13 -6.49
N GLN A 181 -1.97 9.32 -6.98
CA GLN A 181 -2.91 10.40 -7.21
C GLN A 181 -4.02 10.02 -8.21
N ARG A 182 -3.69 9.33 -9.32
CA ARG A 182 -4.70 8.89 -10.30
C ARG A 182 -5.63 7.82 -9.74
N LEU A 183 -5.08 6.84 -9.01
CA LEU A 183 -5.88 5.77 -8.41
C LEU A 183 -6.84 6.30 -7.34
N ASP A 184 -6.43 7.32 -6.57
CA ASP A 184 -7.31 7.99 -5.60
C ASP A 184 -8.46 8.74 -6.30
N GLN A 185 -8.22 9.32 -7.48
CA GLN A 185 -9.27 9.99 -8.27
C GLN A 185 -10.26 8.99 -8.89
N GLU A 186 -9.79 7.85 -9.40
CA GLU A 186 -10.62 6.77 -9.94
C GLU A 186 -11.55 6.14 -8.89
N ARG A 187 -11.09 5.96 -7.64
CA ARG A 187 -11.94 5.43 -6.56
C ARG A 187 -13.18 6.30 -6.28
N ILE A 188 -13.10 7.60 -6.54
CA ILE A 188 -14.19 8.56 -6.32
C ILE A 188 -15.26 8.45 -7.43
N SER A 189 -14.92 7.99 -8.63
CA SER A 189 -15.84 7.95 -9.78
C SER A 189 -16.65 6.64 -9.87
N GLN A 190 -16.14 5.51 -9.38
CA GLN A 190 -16.70 4.18 -9.68
C GLN A 190 -17.86 3.71 -8.78
N ARG A 191 -18.17 4.36 -7.66
CA ARG A 191 -19.25 3.92 -6.73
C ARG A 191 -20.32 4.98 -6.47
N PHE A 192 -20.94 5.45 -7.53
CA PHE A 192 -22.16 6.24 -7.42
C PHE A 192 -23.39 5.31 -7.27
N LEU A 193 -24.08 5.37 -6.11
CA LEU A 193 -25.32 4.64 -5.84
C LEU A 193 -25.20 3.09 -5.88
N ALA A 194 -24.10 2.54 -5.36
CA ALA A 194 -23.88 1.09 -5.33
C ALA A 194 -24.68 0.41 -4.20
N GLY A 195 -25.99 0.22 -4.42
CA GLY A 195 -26.84 -0.63 -3.59
C GLY A 195 -27.98 0.09 -2.85
N PRO A 196 -28.70 -0.63 -1.97
CA PRO A 196 -29.91 -0.14 -1.30
C PRO A 196 -29.64 0.89 -0.21
N VAL A 197 -28.41 0.93 0.33
CA VAL A 197 -27.95 1.91 1.32
C VAL A 197 -26.62 2.47 0.83
N ASN A 198 -26.51 3.79 0.78
CA ASN A 198 -25.31 4.48 0.30
C ASN A 198 -24.66 5.28 1.43
N ILE A 199 -23.38 5.01 1.70
CA ILE A 199 -22.56 5.75 2.65
C ILE A 199 -21.60 6.62 1.85
N CYS A 200 -21.70 7.93 2.01
CA CYS A 200 -20.94 8.90 1.24
C CYS A 200 -20.78 10.21 2.01
N THR A 201 -19.94 11.11 1.48
CA THR A 201 -19.86 12.48 1.97
C THR A 201 -21.01 13.32 1.42
N LEU A 202 -21.26 14.52 1.97
CA LEU A 202 -22.36 15.39 1.52
C LEU A 202 -22.20 15.97 0.11
N MET A 203 -20.98 15.96 -0.46
CA MET A 203 -20.69 16.62 -1.74
C MET A 203 -21.15 15.84 -2.99
N PRO A 204 -20.97 14.52 -3.10
CA PRO A 204 -21.32 13.77 -4.32
C PRO A 204 -22.83 13.60 -4.55
N MET A 205 -23.65 13.56 -3.50
CA MET A 205 -25.07 13.17 -3.59
C MET A 205 -26.05 14.36 -3.60
N ARG A 206 -25.57 15.54 -3.98
CA ARG A 206 -26.36 16.79 -3.95
C ARG A 206 -27.61 16.67 -4.82
N SER A 207 -28.73 17.16 -4.27
CA SER A 207 -30.00 17.30 -4.97
C SER A 207 -30.59 16.00 -5.52
N ILE A 208 -30.11 14.83 -5.08
CA ILE A 208 -30.69 13.53 -5.43
C ILE A 208 -31.70 13.13 -4.35
N PRO A 209 -32.96 12.89 -4.71
CA PRO A 209 -33.98 12.55 -3.72
C PRO A 209 -33.76 11.14 -3.16
N PHE A 210 -33.69 11.03 -1.83
CA PHE A 210 -33.66 9.76 -1.11
C PHE A 210 -34.85 9.65 -0.16
N LYS A 211 -35.36 8.43 0.05
CA LYS A 211 -36.47 8.20 1.00
C LYS A 211 -36.08 8.63 2.42
N VAL A 212 -34.87 8.27 2.85
CA VAL A 212 -34.33 8.58 4.17
C VAL A 212 -32.90 9.08 4.01
N VAL A 213 -32.56 10.17 4.71
CA VAL A 213 -31.20 10.71 4.79
C VAL A 213 -30.75 10.68 6.24
N CYS A 214 -29.57 10.12 6.52
CA CYS A 214 -28.96 10.12 7.85
C CYS A 214 -27.64 10.88 7.79
N LEU A 215 -27.55 11.98 8.52
CA LEU A 215 -26.34 12.77 8.68
C LEU A 215 -25.58 12.27 9.92
N LEU A 216 -24.25 12.22 9.81
CA LEU A 216 -23.38 11.76 10.88
C LEU A 216 -22.31 12.84 11.13
N GLY A 217 -21.93 13.00 12.40
CA GLY A 217 -20.88 13.95 12.77
C GLY A 217 -21.34 15.41 12.82
N MET A 218 -22.63 15.63 13.04
CA MET A 218 -23.26 16.96 13.15
C MET A 218 -23.07 17.57 14.55
N ASN A 219 -21.85 17.42 15.08
CA ASN A 219 -21.46 17.88 16.40
C ASN A 219 -20.90 19.30 16.32
N ASP A 220 -21.04 20.06 17.40
CA ASP A 220 -20.40 21.37 17.54
C ASP A 220 -18.87 21.24 17.39
N GLY A 221 -18.27 22.18 16.67
CA GLY A 221 -16.85 22.15 16.29
C GLY A 221 -16.48 21.19 15.16
N VAL A 222 -17.36 20.27 14.75
CA VAL A 222 -17.15 19.37 13.60
C VAL A 222 -17.93 19.85 12.37
N TYR A 223 -19.19 20.28 12.55
CA TYR A 223 -20.04 20.80 11.48
C TYR A 223 -20.84 22.04 11.92
N PRO A 224 -20.93 23.09 11.08
CA PRO A 224 -20.19 23.33 9.84
C PRO A 224 -18.68 23.35 10.07
N ARG A 225 -17.88 22.93 9.09
CA ARG A 225 -16.44 22.82 9.27
C ARG A 225 -15.83 24.19 9.52
N GLN A 226 -15.06 24.31 10.60
CA GLN A 226 -14.23 25.47 10.86
C GLN A 226 -12.84 25.19 10.33
N LEU A 227 -12.47 25.84 9.22
CA LEU A 227 -11.14 25.75 8.65
C LEU A 227 -10.40 27.03 8.96
N ALA A 228 -9.26 26.90 9.64
CA ALA A 228 -8.36 28.03 9.81
C ALA A 228 -7.89 28.51 8.42
N PRO A 229 -7.93 29.83 8.15
CA PRO A 229 -7.39 30.36 6.91
C PRO A 229 -5.91 30.03 6.84
N LEU A 230 -5.44 29.65 5.65
CA LEU A 230 -4.03 29.42 5.40
C LEU A 230 -3.29 30.74 5.58
N GLY A 231 -2.08 30.72 6.17
CA GLY A 231 -1.32 31.95 6.46
C GLY A 231 -1.00 32.81 5.23
N PHE A 232 -1.11 32.23 4.03
CA PHE A 232 -0.92 32.89 2.74
C PHE A 232 -2.23 33.28 2.03
N ASP A 233 -3.40 33.01 2.64
CA ASP A 233 -4.69 33.40 2.08
C ASP A 233 -4.97 34.88 2.36
N LEU A 234 -4.54 35.74 1.43
CA LEU A 234 -4.80 37.17 1.47
C LEU A 234 -6.28 37.54 1.25
N MET A 235 -7.10 36.63 0.71
CA MET A 235 -8.53 36.87 0.52
C MET A 235 -9.26 36.91 1.87
N SER A 236 -8.82 36.09 2.84
CA SER A 236 -9.34 36.11 4.21
C SER A 236 -9.16 37.46 4.92
N GLN A 237 -8.15 38.24 4.54
CA GLN A 237 -7.86 39.55 5.13
C GLN A 237 -8.75 40.67 4.55
N LYS A 238 -9.28 40.51 3.33
CA LYS A 238 -10.13 41.50 2.63
C LYS A 238 -11.23 40.82 1.81
N PRO A 239 -12.24 40.21 2.47
CA PRO A 239 -13.30 39.49 1.78
C PRO A 239 -14.13 40.42 0.90
N LYS A 240 -14.45 39.97 -0.31
CA LYS A 240 -15.32 40.61 -1.29
C LYS A 240 -16.58 39.77 -1.52
N ARG A 241 -17.64 40.42 -2.02
CA ARG A 241 -18.84 39.71 -2.47
C ARG A 241 -18.46 38.73 -3.59
N GLY A 242 -18.83 37.47 -3.45
CA GLY A 242 -18.48 36.38 -4.36
C GLY A 242 -17.35 35.48 -3.87
N ASP A 243 -16.62 35.88 -2.84
CA ASP A 243 -15.60 35.02 -2.24
C ASP A 243 -16.25 33.80 -1.60
N ARG A 244 -15.60 32.65 -1.79
CA ARG A 244 -16.12 31.36 -1.34
C ARG A 244 -16.07 31.27 0.19
N SER A 245 -17.23 31.11 0.81
CA SER A 245 -17.36 30.83 2.24
C SER A 245 -17.64 29.34 2.45
N ARG A 246 -16.63 28.57 2.89
CA ARG A 246 -16.81 27.13 3.16
C ARG A 246 -17.86 26.87 4.24
N ARG A 247 -18.01 27.78 5.20
CA ARG A 247 -19.06 27.70 6.23
C ARG A 247 -20.45 27.83 5.61
N ASP A 248 -20.63 28.74 4.64
CA ASP A 248 -21.89 28.88 3.95
C ASP A 248 -22.14 27.73 2.98
N ASP A 249 -21.10 27.20 2.32
CA ASP A 249 -21.17 25.96 1.52
C ASP A 249 -21.69 24.78 2.37
N ASP A 250 -21.20 24.62 3.60
CA ASP A 250 -21.65 23.56 4.52
C ASP A 250 -23.09 23.80 4.98
N ARG A 251 -23.47 25.04 5.32
CA ARG A 251 -24.88 25.34 5.65
C ARG A 251 -25.80 25.07 4.47
N TYR A 252 -25.36 25.39 3.26
CA TYR A 252 -26.09 25.11 2.04
C TYR A 252 -26.22 23.60 1.80
N LEU A 253 -25.13 22.83 1.94
CA LEU A 253 -25.13 21.36 1.85
C LEU A 253 -26.11 20.71 2.81
N PHE A 254 -26.21 21.22 4.04
CA PHE A 254 -27.17 20.73 5.02
C PHE A 254 -28.62 20.97 4.57
N LEU A 255 -28.91 22.17 4.06
CA LEU A 255 -30.22 22.49 3.52
C LEU A 255 -30.56 21.63 2.29
N GLU A 256 -29.60 21.38 1.42
CA GLU A 256 -29.80 20.45 0.29
C GLU A 256 -30.11 19.04 0.76
N ALA A 257 -29.42 18.53 1.79
CA ALA A 257 -29.69 17.22 2.36
C ALA A 257 -31.10 17.15 2.98
N LEU A 258 -31.52 18.22 3.67
CA LEU A 258 -32.87 18.35 4.23
C LEU A 258 -33.95 18.33 3.15
N ILE A 259 -33.74 19.06 2.04
CA ILE A 259 -34.68 19.12 0.91
C ILE A 259 -34.70 17.80 0.13
N SER A 260 -33.58 17.07 0.09
CA SER A 260 -33.45 15.81 -0.63
C SER A 260 -34.10 14.62 0.10
N ALA A 261 -34.40 14.75 1.40
CA ALA A 261 -35.09 13.73 2.18
C ALA A 261 -36.60 13.71 1.90
N GLN A 262 -37.10 12.65 1.28
CA GLN A 262 -38.52 12.54 0.90
C GLN A 262 -39.44 12.10 2.05
N GLN A 263 -38.93 11.36 3.02
CA GLN A 263 -39.74 10.82 4.13
C GLN A 263 -39.19 11.20 5.50
N LYS A 264 -37.89 11.00 5.76
CA LYS A 264 -37.27 11.29 7.06
C LYS A 264 -35.82 11.75 6.90
N LEU A 265 -35.40 12.65 7.80
CA LEU A 265 -34.02 13.01 8.03
C LEU A 265 -33.62 12.71 9.49
N TYR A 266 -32.44 12.15 9.68
CA TYR A 266 -31.78 11.99 10.98
C TYR A 266 -30.47 12.79 10.98
N GLU A 267 -30.12 13.41 12.11
CA GLU A 267 -28.93 14.23 12.32
C GLU A 267 -28.24 13.87 13.64
#